data_AF-A0A9W8CUV9-F1
#
_entry.id   AF-A0A9W8CUV9-F1
#
_cell.length_a   1.000
_cell.length_b   1.000
_cell.length_c   1.000
_cell.angle_alpha   90.00
_cell.angle_beta   90.00
_cell.angle_gamma   90.00
#
_symmetry.space_group_name_H-M   'P 1'
#
loop_
_entity.id
_entity.type
_entity.pdbx_description
1 polymer ?
#
loop_
_entity_poly.entity_id
_entity_poly.type
_entity_poly.pdbx_seq_one_letter_code
_entity_poly.pdbx_strand_id
1 'polypeptide(L)'
;MAVSIVLKVSHFSQYSSSGFAAVNRILESTRGSDEIGLDIADGDLHILPESITCTALTKLCVSGPTSMDTMLGFIQRLPNLAKLIVHKLVLDSAQSDLSIPDASNHTPLEPLDTRLSMLAINYDGNQHSPDTAVAVAKYMLLKVPTLTEFHTAQTPQQPVVDFVATFAQWYPHLSNDWIK
;
A
#
# COMPACT_ATOMS: atom_id res chain seq x y z
N MET A 1 -3.25 25.40 12.69
CA MET A 1 -3.86 25.09 11.38
C MET A 1 -2.92 24.12 10.71
N ALA A 2 -3.39 22.92 10.35
CA ALA A 2 -2.53 21.95 9.69
C ALA A 2 -2.32 22.36 8.22
N VAL A 3 -1.07 22.45 7.78
CA VAL A 3 -0.75 22.74 6.39
C VAL A 3 -0.61 21.40 5.65
N SER A 4 -1.46 21.20 4.64
CA SER A 4 -1.40 20.04 3.74
C SER A 4 -0.95 20.50 2.35
N ILE A 5 0.04 19.82 1.80
CA ILE A 5 0.51 20.04 0.42
C ILE A 5 0.42 18.72 -0.32
N VAL A 6 -0.40 18.69 -1.38
CA VAL A 6 -0.55 17.53 -2.25
C VAL A 6 -0.10 17.91 -3.66
N LEU A 7 0.98 17.28 -4.10
CA LEU A 7 1.45 17.41 -5.48
C LEU A 7 0.71 16.40 -6.35
N LYS A 8 0.02 16.89 -7.37
CA LYS A 8 -0.63 16.06 -8.39
C LYS A 8 0.24 16.00 -9.63
N VAL A 9 0.47 14.78 -10.11
CA VAL A 9 1.31 14.50 -11.27
C VAL A 9 0.51 13.71 -12.28
N SER A 10 0.50 14.18 -13.52
CA SER A 10 -0.21 13.58 -14.65
C SER A 10 0.60 13.75 -15.93
N HIS A 11 0.46 12.84 -16.89
CA HIS A 11 1.12 12.89 -18.20
C HIS A 11 2.65 12.84 -18.11
N PHE A 12 3.18 11.95 -17.27
CA PHE A 12 4.60 11.66 -17.23
C PHE A 12 4.94 10.69 -18.36
N SER A 13 5.97 11.01 -19.15
CA SER A 13 6.54 9.96 -19.99
C SER A 13 7.14 8.89 -19.09
N GLN A 14 6.84 7.63 -19.43
CA GLN A 14 7.25 6.37 -18.77
C GLN A 14 8.77 6.22 -18.45
N TYR A 15 9.60 7.22 -18.77
CA TYR A 15 11.05 7.18 -18.63
C TYR A 15 11.69 8.44 -18.04
N SER A 16 10.94 9.44 -17.56
CA SER A 16 11.57 10.69 -17.11
C SER A 16 12.08 10.61 -15.65
N SER A 17 13.28 10.08 -15.46
CA SER A 17 14.05 10.25 -14.22
C SER A 17 14.17 11.72 -13.82
N SER A 18 14.20 12.63 -14.81
CA SER A 18 14.15 14.08 -14.62
C SER A 18 12.84 14.58 -14.04
N GLY A 19 11.70 13.98 -14.39
CA GLY A 19 10.40 14.34 -13.85
C GLY A 19 10.29 13.98 -12.36
N PHE A 20 10.71 12.76 -11.98
CA PHE A 20 10.72 12.36 -10.58
C PHE A 20 11.75 13.17 -9.76
N ALA A 21 12.89 13.54 -10.36
CA ALA A 21 13.84 14.46 -9.70
C ALA A 21 13.20 15.82 -9.39
N ALA A 22 12.38 16.37 -10.30
CA ALA A 22 11.65 17.61 -10.07
C ALA A 22 10.57 17.46 -8.97
N VAL A 23 9.80 16.36 -9.02
CA VAL A 23 8.80 16.01 -8.00
C VAL A 23 9.45 15.93 -6.62
N ASN A 24 10.55 15.17 -6.49
CA ASN A 24 11.25 15.01 -5.21
C ASN A 24 11.77 16.36 -4.70
N ARG A 25 12.30 17.23 -5.56
CA ARG A 25 12.75 18.58 -5.17
C ARG A 25 11.61 19.45 -4.65
N ILE A 26 10.42 19.37 -5.26
CA ILE A 26 9.23 20.10 -4.80
C ILE A 26 8.76 19.54 -3.45
N LEU A 27 8.71 18.22 -3.29
CA LEU A 27 8.31 17.60 -2.02
C LEU A 27 9.32 17.83 -0.90
N GLU A 28 10.60 18.04 -1.22
CA GLU A 28 11.60 18.38 -0.21
C GLU A 28 11.52 19.83 0.24
N SER A 29 11.09 20.76 -0.62
CA SER A 29 10.92 22.16 -0.24
C SER A 29 9.68 22.40 0.63
N THR A 30 8.82 21.40 0.79
CA THR A 30 7.61 21.45 1.64
C THR A 30 7.82 20.90 3.05
N ARG A 31 9.06 20.56 3.42
CA ARG A 31 9.46 20.11 4.76
C ARG A 31 9.03 21.16 5.81
N GLY A 32 8.03 20.83 6.61
CA GLY A 32 7.38 21.74 7.56
C GLY A 32 5.85 21.71 7.49
N SER A 33 5.30 21.09 6.46
CA SER A 33 3.86 20.76 6.38
C SER A 33 3.56 19.53 7.22
N ASP A 34 2.38 19.49 7.83
CA ASP A 34 1.92 18.33 8.61
C ASP A 34 1.52 17.17 7.70
N GLU A 35 1.08 17.47 6.48
CA GLU A 35 0.75 16.48 5.46
C GLU A 35 1.49 16.81 4.15
N ILE A 36 2.25 15.83 3.67
CA ILE A 36 2.94 15.89 2.38
C ILE A 36 2.44 14.72 1.55
N GLY A 37 1.69 15.05 0.50
CA GLY A 37 1.02 14.11 -0.38
C GLY A 37 1.57 14.11 -1.79
N LEU A 38 1.60 12.93 -2.41
CA LEU A 38 1.86 12.74 -3.83
C LEU A 38 0.71 11.93 -4.43
N ASP A 39 0.12 12.46 -5.49
CA ASP A 39 -0.97 11.84 -6.23
C ASP A 39 -0.55 11.69 -7.70
N ILE A 40 -0.37 10.44 -8.11
CA ILE A 40 0.09 10.05 -9.45
C ILE A 40 -1.15 9.60 -10.22
N ALA A 41 -1.68 10.50 -11.03
CA ALA A 41 -2.90 10.31 -11.82
C ALA A 41 -2.60 9.86 -13.26
N ASP A 42 -1.46 9.18 -13.46
CA ASP A 42 -1.05 8.66 -14.77
C ASP A 42 -1.31 7.15 -14.84
N GLY A 43 -2.26 6.77 -15.72
CA GLY A 43 -2.75 5.41 -15.85
C GLY A 43 -1.79 4.43 -16.51
N ASP A 44 -0.74 4.92 -17.18
CA ASP A 44 0.23 4.10 -17.91
C ASP A 44 1.64 4.18 -17.30
N LEU A 45 1.82 4.99 -16.26
CA LEU A 45 3.12 5.18 -15.62
C LEU A 45 3.48 3.98 -14.74
N HIS A 46 4.47 3.21 -15.19
CA HIS A 46 5.18 2.25 -14.35
C HIS A 46 6.12 2.99 -13.40
N ILE A 47 5.74 3.02 -12.12
CA ILE A 47 6.54 3.63 -11.07
C ILE A 47 7.37 2.58 -10.33
N LEU A 48 8.64 2.88 -10.10
CA LEU A 48 9.52 2.09 -9.24
C LEU A 48 9.58 2.70 -7.82
N PRO A 49 9.69 1.89 -6.75
CA PRO A 49 9.79 2.38 -5.38
C PRO A 49 10.89 3.43 -5.16
N GLU A 50 12.03 3.27 -5.82
CA GLU A 50 13.18 4.17 -5.75
C GLU A 50 12.95 5.52 -6.44
N SER A 51 11.91 5.67 -7.25
CA SER A 51 11.60 6.93 -7.94
C SER A 51 11.09 8.02 -6.98
N ILE A 52 10.51 7.62 -5.84
CA ILE A 52 10.05 8.53 -4.78
C ILE A 52 11.08 8.49 -3.65
N THR A 53 11.83 9.58 -3.47
CA THR A 53 12.89 9.67 -2.45
C THR A 53 12.52 10.53 -1.26
N CYS A 54 11.37 11.22 -1.30
CA CYS A 54 10.93 12.08 -0.22
C CYS A 54 10.47 11.26 1.01
N THR A 55 11.35 11.11 2.00
CA THR A 55 11.07 10.35 3.23
C THR A 55 10.06 11.03 4.16
N ALA A 56 9.77 12.31 3.96
CA ALA A 56 8.75 13.06 4.68
C ALA A 56 7.33 12.85 4.13
N LEU A 57 7.18 12.09 3.02
CA LEU A 57 5.88 11.81 2.41
C LEU A 57 4.98 11.07 3.40
N THR A 58 3.79 11.61 3.66
CA THR A 58 2.79 11.03 4.56
C THR A 58 1.63 10.39 3.81
N LYS A 59 1.42 10.77 2.54
CA LYS A 59 0.35 10.25 1.70
C LYS A 59 0.85 9.96 0.28
N LEU A 60 0.55 8.77 -0.22
CA LEU A 60 0.82 8.37 -1.60
C LEU A 60 -0.46 7.81 -2.23
N CYS A 61 -0.81 8.32 -3.41
CA CYS A 61 -1.91 7.83 -4.24
C CYS A 61 -1.36 7.50 -5.63
N VAL A 62 -1.60 6.29 -6.11
CA VAL A 62 -1.13 5.81 -7.41
C VAL A 62 -2.32 5.28 -8.22
N SER A 63 -2.58 5.91 -9.35
CA SER A 63 -3.68 5.54 -10.26
C SER A 63 -3.27 4.52 -11.34
N GLY A 64 -1.96 4.37 -11.58
CA GLY A 64 -1.41 3.45 -12.59
C GLY A 64 -1.18 2.01 -12.08
N PRO A 65 -0.89 1.07 -13.00
CA PRO A 65 -0.51 -0.30 -12.68
C PRO A 65 0.64 -0.36 -11.67
N THR A 66 0.38 -0.98 -10.53
CA THR A 66 1.36 -1.10 -9.43
C THR A 66 1.48 -2.57 -9.06
N SER A 67 2.68 -3.14 -9.11
CA SER A 67 2.88 -4.52 -8.64
C SER A 67 2.85 -4.59 -7.11
N MET A 68 2.58 -5.77 -6.55
CA MET A 68 2.69 -6.00 -5.10
C MET A 68 4.09 -5.63 -4.56
N ASP A 69 5.16 -6.00 -5.26
CA ASP A 69 6.53 -5.67 -4.86
C ASP A 69 6.77 -4.16 -4.84
N THR A 70 6.20 -3.46 -5.81
CA THR A 70 6.27 -1.99 -5.86
C THR A 70 5.54 -1.37 -4.67
N MET A 71 4.34 -1.86 -4.37
CA MET A 71 3.55 -1.41 -3.22
C MET A 71 4.30 -1.64 -1.90
N LEU A 72 4.84 -2.85 -1.68
CA LEU A 72 5.63 -3.18 -0.50
C LEU A 72 6.91 -2.33 -0.42
N GLY A 73 7.56 -2.09 -1.56
CA GLY A 73 8.71 -1.21 -1.67
C GLY A 73 8.41 0.23 -1.24
N PHE A 74 7.23 0.77 -1.56
CA PHE A 74 6.79 2.06 -1.03
C PHE A 74 6.65 2.04 0.50
N ILE A 75 5.98 1.02 1.04
CA ILE A 75 5.73 0.89 2.49
C ILE A 75 7.04 0.82 3.27
N GLN A 76 8.03 0.09 2.75
CA GLN A 76 9.34 -0.08 3.38
C GLN A 76 10.24 1.16 3.29
N ARG A 77 10.22 1.86 2.15
CA ARG A 77 11.15 2.97 1.88
C ARG A 77 10.66 4.33 2.38
N LEU A 78 9.36 4.48 2.63
CA LEU A 78 8.74 5.73 3.02
C LEU A 78 8.32 5.66 4.51
N PRO A 79 9.23 5.92 5.46
CA PRO A 79 9.01 5.63 6.88
C PRO A 79 7.91 6.48 7.53
N ASN A 80 7.55 7.62 6.92
CA ASN A 80 6.47 8.49 7.41
C ASN A 80 5.15 8.29 6.67
N LEU A 81 5.08 7.34 5.73
CA LEU A 81 3.88 7.09 4.95
C LEU A 81 2.77 6.57 5.87
N ALA A 82 1.74 7.37 6.06
CA ALA A 82 0.57 7.04 6.87
C ALA A 82 -0.60 6.54 6.01
N LYS A 83 -0.70 7.02 4.76
CA LYS A 83 -1.79 6.69 3.84
C LYS A 83 -1.26 6.25 2.47
N LEU A 84 -1.67 5.07 2.03
CA LEU A 84 -1.35 4.53 0.70
C LEU A 84 -2.62 4.13 -0.03
N ILE A 85 -2.81 4.65 -1.24
CA ILE A 85 -3.93 4.32 -2.12
C ILE A 85 -3.36 3.82 -3.44
N VAL A 86 -3.73 2.60 -3.83
CA VAL A 86 -3.34 1.97 -5.09
C VAL A 86 -4.60 1.61 -5.86
N HIS A 87 -4.90 2.32 -6.95
CA HIS A 87 -6.13 2.11 -7.72
C HIS A 87 -6.06 0.94 -8.71
N LYS A 88 -4.86 0.45 -9.02
CA LYS A 88 -4.68 -0.65 -9.97
C LYS A 88 -3.52 -1.54 -9.52
N LEU A 89 -3.79 -2.37 -8.51
CA LEU A 89 -2.83 -3.40 -8.09
C LEU A 89 -2.82 -4.53 -9.13
N VAL A 90 -1.62 -4.86 -9.60
CA VAL A 90 -1.35 -5.97 -10.51
C VAL A 90 -0.59 -7.04 -9.74
N LEU A 91 -1.09 -8.27 -9.78
CA LEU A 91 -0.41 -9.42 -9.20
C LEU A 91 0.31 -10.16 -10.32
N ASP A 92 1.64 -10.07 -10.35
CA ASP A 92 2.44 -10.84 -11.29
C ASP A 92 2.24 -12.34 -11.03
N SER A 93 2.08 -13.12 -12.09
CA SER A 93 1.88 -14.57 -12.05
C SER A 93 3.04 -15.34 -11.38
N ALA A 94 4.17 -14.68 -11.16
CA ALA A 94 5.32 -15.21 -10.43
C ALA A 94 5.15 -15.19 -8.89
N GLN A 95 4.14 -14.50 -8.35
CA GLN A 95 3.86 -14.50 -6.91
C GLN A 95 3.10 -15.76 -6.49
N SER A 96 3.83 -16.88 -6.55
CA SER A 96 3.45 -18.19 -6.00
C SER A 96 3.36 -18.20 -4.46
N ASP A 97 3.68 -17.08 -3.80
CA ASP A 97 3.92 -17.01 -2.35
C ASP A 97 3.12 -15.89 -1.65
N LEU A 98 1.84 -15.68 -2.02
CA LEU A 98 0.84 -15.22 -1.05
C LEU A 98 0.54 -16.36 -0.04
N SER A 99 1.62 -16.91 0.52
CA SER A 99 1.64 -18.02 1.45
C SER A 99 1.34 -17.45 2.82
N ILE A 100 0.07 -17.46 3.19
CA ILE A 100 -0.35 -17.18 4.56
C ILE A 100 0.08 -18.41 5.37
N PRO A 101 0.96 -18.28 6.38
CA PRO A 101 1.38 -19.42 7.16
C PRO A 101 0.16 -20.09 7.79
N ASP A 102 0.02 -21.40 7.58
CA ASP A 102 -0.99 -22.19 8.28
C ASP A 102 -0.78 -22.04 9.79
N ALA A 103 -1.87 -22.07 10.56
CA ALA A 103 -1.83 -22.02 12.03
C ALA A 103 -0.91 -23.09 12.66
N SER A 104 -0.61 -24.17 11.93
CA SER A 104 0.31 -25.25 12.32
C SER A 104 1.79 -24.96 12.03
N ASN A 105 2.11 -24.02 11.14
CA ASN A 105 3.48 -23.64 10.81
C ASN A 105 3.93 -22.45 11.67
N HIS A 106 4.80 -22.74 12.62
CA HIS A 106 5.20 -21.84 13.72
C HIS A 106 6.16 -20.71 13.35
N THR A 107 6.32 -20.34 12.08
CA THR A 107 7.16 -19.21 11.69
C THR A 107 6.26 -18.03 11.34
N PRO A 108 6.07 -17.06 12.26
CA PRO A 108 5.25 -15.90 11.96
C PRO A 108 5.86 -15.11 10.81
N LEU A 109 5.00 -14.66 9.91
CA LEU A 109 5.36 -13.66 8.92
C LEU A 109 5.96 -12.42 9.62
N GLU A 110 7.19 -12.05 9.29
CA GLU A 110 7.84 -10.87 9.86
C GLU A 110 7.09 -9.59 9.45
N PRO A 111 6.64 -8.75 10.40
CA PRO A 111 5.93 -7.51 10.10
C PRO A 111 6.88 -6.43 9.54
N LEU A 112 6.33 -5.51 8.77
CA LEU A 112 7.03 -4.33 8.28
C LEU A 112 7.09 -3.26 9.37
N ASP A 113 8.25 -2.65 9.54
CA ASP A 113 8.41 -1.43 10.34
C ASP A 113 7.90 -0.23 9.54
N THR A 114 6.66 0.17 9.79
CA THR A 114 5.99 1.23 9.04
C THR A 114 4.94 1.96 9.86
N ARG A 115 4.69 3.23 9.52
CA ARG A 115 3.64 4.07 10.12
C ARG A 115 2.32 4.02 9.37
N LEU A 116 2.19 3.13 8.39
CA LEU A 116 1.03 3.06 7.53
C LEU A 116 -0.22 2.68 8.33
N SER A 117 -1.15 3.63 8.47
CA SER A 117 -2.40 3.44 9.20
C SER A 117 -3.61 3.24 8.30
N MET A 118 -3.51 3.67 7.03
CA MET A 118 -4.55 3.52 6.02
C MET A 118 -3.98 2.93 4.72
N LEU A 119 -4.58 1.84 4.27
CA LEU A 119 -4.29 1.23 2.98
C LEU A 119 -5.59 1.08 2.19
N ALA A 120 -5.60 1.55 0.94
CA ALA A 120 -6.71 1.33 0.02
C ALA A 120 -6.18 0.67 -1.27
N ILE A 121 -6.74 -0.48 -1.61
CA ILE A 121 -6.36 -1.26 -2.80
C ILE A 121 -7.59 -1.47 -3.66
N ASN A 122 -7.52 -1.05 -4.92
CA ASN A 122 -8.45 -1.48 -5.95
C ASN A 122 -7.72 -2.45 -6.88
N TYR A 123 -8.39 -3.57 -7.13
CA TYR A 123 -7.94 -4.58 -8.07
C TYR A 123 -8.55 -4.32 -9.44
N ASP A 124 -7.86 -4.72 -10.50
CA ASP A 124 -8.50 -4.90 -11.79
C ASP A 124 -9.38 -6.16 -11.74
N GLY A 125 -10.68 -5.98 -11.47
CA GLY A 125 -11.64 -7.07 -11.31
C GLY A 125 -11.84 -7.93 -12.58
N ASN A 126 -11.32 -7.49 -13.74
CA ASN A 126 -11.30 -8.32 -14.94
C ASN A 126 -10.15 -9.34 -14.93
N GLN A 127 -9.13 -9.14 -14.09
CA GLN A 127 -7.91 -9.94 -14.08
C GLN A 127 -7.77 -10.82 -12.83
N HIS A 128 -8.39 -10.44 -11.72
CA HIS A 128 -8.21 -11.12 -10.43
C HIS A 128 -9.54 -11.56 -9.82
N SER A 129 -9.53 -12.75 -9.20
CA SER A 129 -10.72 -13.29 -8.54
C SER A 129 -10.91 -12.66 -7.14
N PRO A 130 -12.13 -12.72 -6.57
CA PRO A 130 -12.38 -12.31 -5.20
C PRO A 130 -11.50 -13.04 -4.17
N ASP A 131 -11.19 -14.32 -4.40
CA ASP A 131 -10.33 -15.11 -3.50
C ASP A 131 -8.89 -14.58 -3.46
N THR A 132 -8.39 -14.12 -4.61
CA THR A 132 -7.09 -13.45 -4.69
C THR A 132 -7.07 -12.16 -3.88
N ALA A 133 -8.14 -11.36 -3.96
CA ALA A 133 -8.29 -10.14 -3.17
C ALA A 133 -8.33 -10.44 -1.66
N VAL A 134 -9.00 -11.53 -1.25
CA VAL A 134 -9.00 -12.02 0.13
C VAL A 134 -7.60 -12.44 0.58
N ALA A 135 -6.84 -13.14 -0.26
CA ALA A 135 -5.48 -13.56 0.06
C ALA A 135 -4.54 -12.37 0.29
N VAL A 136 -4.59 -11.37 -0.60
CA VAL A 136 -3.85 -10.10 -0.45
C VAL A 136 -4.28 -9.40 0.84
N ALA A 137 -5.58 -9.34 1.12
CA ALA A 137 -6.08 -8.71 2.33
C ALA A 137 -5.49 -9.32 3.61
N LYS A 138 -5.55 -10.65 3.72
CA LYS A 138 -4.97 -11.38 4.86
C LYS A 138 -3.46 -11.17 4.96
N TYR A 139 -2.75 -11.23 3.83
CA TYR A 139 -1.31 -10.98 3.79
C TYR A 139 -0.94 -9.58 4.31
N MET A 140 -1.66 -8.55 3.87
CA MET A 140 -1.40 -7.17 4.30
C MET A 140 -1.70 -6.93 5.78
N LEU A 141 -2.78 -7.52 6.32
CA LEU A 141 -3.08 -7.45 7.75
C LEU A 141 -2.00 -8.10 8.62
N LEU A 142 -1.36 -9.17 8.13
CA LEU A 142 -0.21 -9.77 8.80
C LEU A 142 1.05 -8.91 8.68
N LYS A 143 1.35 -8.38 7.49
CA LYS A 143 2.57 -7.60 7.22
C LYS A 143 2.56 -6.21 7.81
N VAL A 144 1.40 -5.56 7.95
CA VAL A 144 1.33 -4.14 8.33
C VAL A 144 0.54 -4.01 9.64
N PRO A 145 1.19 -4.20 10.80
CA PRO A 145 0.51 -4.22 12.09
C PRO A 145 -0.07 -2.88 12.52
N THR A 146 0.32 -1.79 11.86
CA THR A 146 -0.13 -0.42 12.14
C THR A 146 -1.41 -0.03 11.41
N LEU A 147 -1.97 -0.91 10.57
CA LEU A 147 -3.21 -0.64 9.84
C LEU A 147 -4.41 -0.48 10.79
N THR A 148 -5.08 0.66 10.65
CA THR A 148 -6.34 1.00 11.32
C THR A 148 -7.50 1.13 10.34
N GLU A 149 -7.21 1.28 9.05
CA GLU A 149 -8.18 1.41 7.96
C GLU A 149 -7.68 0.61 6.77
N PHE A 150 -8.49 -0.33 6.30
CA PHE A 150 -8.14 -1.13 5.13
C PHE A 150 -9.32 -1.24 4.18
N HIS A 151 -9.21 -0.55 3.04
CA HIS A 151 -10.23 -0.50 2.02
C HIS A 151 -9.83 -1.38 0.85
N THR A 152 -10.69 -2.32 0.49
CA THR A 152 -10.46 -3.13 -0.71
C THR A 152 -11.75 -3.21 -1.50
N ALA A 153 -11.71 -2.78 -2.76
CA ALA A 153 -12.86 -2.94 -3.64
C ALA A 153 -13.05 -4.42 -3.97
N GLN A 154 -14.29 -4.89 -3.95
CA GLN A 154 -14.67 -6.25 -4.40
C GLN A 154 -14.11 -7.42 -3.56
N THR A 155 -13.56 -7.17 -2.37
CA THR A 155 -13.15 -8.24 -1.45
C THR A 155 -14.32 -8.63 -0.54
N PRO A 156 -14.73 -9.90 -0.52
CA PRO A 156 -15.64 -10.42 0.49
C PRO A 156 -15.07 -10.20 1.91
N GLN A 157 -15.84 -9.54 2.79
CA GLN A 157 -15.37 -9.22 4.14
C GLN A 157 -15.33 -10.44 5.07
N GLN A 158 -16.33 -11.33 4.97
CA GLN A 158 -16.49 -12.46 5.90
C GLN A 158 -15.24 -13.36 5.97
N PRO A 159 -14.62 -13.78 4.85
CA PRO A 159 -13.40 -14.60 4.89
C PRO A 159 -12.20 -13.92 5.57
N VAL A 160 -12.17 -12.58 5.61
CA VAL A 160 -11.11 -11.81 6.27
C VAL A 160 -11.40 -11.69 7.77
N VAL A 161 -12.67 -11.45 8.15
CA VAL A 161 -13.12 -11.46 9.55
C VAL A 161 -12.83 -12.80 10.22
N ASP A 162 -13.19 -13.90 9.57
CA ASP A 162 -12.98 -15.25 10.10
C ASP A 162 -11.49 -15.56 10.29
N PHE A 163 -10.66 -15.03 9.37
CA PHE A 163 -9.21 -15.13 9.47
C PHE A 163 -8.67 -14.35 10.68
N VAL A 164 -9.09 -13.10 10.88
CA VAL A 164 -8.68 -12.32 12.06
C VAL A 164 -9.06 -13.03 13.35
N ALA A 165 -10.30 -13.53 13.45
CA ALA A 165 -10.76 -14.26 14.63
C ALA A 165 -9.94 -15.52 14.91
N THR A 166 -9.52 -16.23 13.86
CA THR A 166 -8.69 -17.44 13.98
C THR A 166 -7.26 -17.10 14.37
N PHE A 167 -6.68 -16.03 13.82
CA PHE A 167 -5.24 -15.76 13.92
C PHE A 167 -4.83 -14.70 14.95
N ALA A 168 -5.77 -13.96 15.54
CA ALA A 168 -5.49 -12.91 16.53
C ALA A 168 -4.68 -13.39 17.75
N GLN A 169 -4.80 -14.67 18.13
CA GLN A 169 -3.99 -15.23 19.22
C GLN A 169 -2.48 -15.30 18.91
N TRP A 170 -2.11 -15.45 17.63
CA TRP A 170 -0.71 -15.47 17.17
C TRP A 170 -0.24 -14.10 16.71
N TYR A 171 -1.16 -13.23 16.33
CA TYR A 171 -0.91 -11.87 15.85
C TYR A 171 -1.77 -10.87 16.63
N PRO A 172 -1.30 -10.41 17.81
CA PRO A 172 -2.09 -9.58 18.72
C PRO A 172 -2.53 -8.23 18.15
N HIS A 173 -1.88 -7.76 17.08
CA HIS A 173 -2.24 -6.54 16.37
C HIS A 173 -3.45 -6.71 15.44
N LEU A 174 -3.81 -7.95 15.08
CA LEU A 174 -5.00 -8.21 14.28
C LEU A 174 -6.24 -7.87 15.10
N SER A 175 -6.98 -6.88 14.63
CA SER A 175 -8.32 -6.51 15.12
C SER A 175 -9.29 -6.52 13.96
N ASN A 176 -10.59 -6.40 14.21
CA ASN A 176 -11.59 -6.15 13.17
C ASN A 176 -11.93 -4.65 13.05
N ASP A 177 -11.21 -3.77 13.75
CA ASP A 177 -11.53 -2.34 13.86
C ASP A 177 -11.30 -1.57 12.55
N TRP A 178 -10.60 -2.19 11.59
CA TRP A 178 -10.41 -1.66 10.24
C TRP A 178 -11.64 -1.79 9.34
N ILE A 179 -12.67 -2.55 9.77
CA ILE A 179 -13.95 -2.67 9.08
C ILE A 179 -14.82 -1.47 9.49
N LYS A 180 -14.86 -0.45 8.63
CA LYS A 180 -15.75 0.72 8.78
C LYS A 180 -16.87 0.69 7.75
#